data_AF-A0A377D8G5-F1
#
_entry.id   AF-A0A377D8G5-F1
#
_cell.length_a   1.000
_cell.length_b   1.000
_cell.length_c   1.000
_cell.angle_alpha   90.00
_cell.angle_beta   90.00
_cell.angle_gamma   90.00
#
_symmetry.space_group_name_H-M   'P 1'
#
loop_
_entity.id
_entity.type
_entity.pdbx_description
1 polymer ?
#
loop_
_entity_poly.entity_id
_entity_poly.type
_entity_poly.pdbx_seq_one_letter_code
_entity_poly.pdbx_strand_id
1 'polypeptide(L)'
;MVEQVLNEPFIANPLNLSPQRRMLIITGPNMGGKSTYMRQTALIALMAYIGSYVPAQKVEIGPIDRIFTRVGAADDLASGRSTFMVEMTETANILHNATSTAWC
;
A
#
# COMPACT_ATOMS: atom_id res chain seq x y z
N MET A 1 10.07 -12.54 -11.40
CA MET A 1 11.02 -12.30 -10.28
C MET A 1 10.44 -13.03 -9.08
N VAL A 2 10.90 -14.25 -8.83
CA VAL A 2 10.46 -15.07 -7.68
C VAL A 2 11.13 -14.47 -6.46
N GLU A 3 10.36 -14.05 -5.47
CA GLU A 3 10.85 -13.41 -4.25
C GLU A 3 11.91 -14.31 -3.59
N GLN A 4 13.09 -13.74 -3.38
CA GLN A 4 14.12 -14.35 -2.54
C GLN A 4 13.51 -14.57 -1.16
N VAL A 5 13.50 -15.82 -0.71
CA VAL A 5 13.20 -16.17 0.67
C VAL A 5 14.15 -15.37 1.55
N LEU A 6 13.62 -14.45 2.34
CA LEU A 6 14.39 -13.63 3.27
C LEU A 6 15.10 -14.57 4.26
N ASN A 7 16.42 -14.46 4.39
CA ASN A 7 17.21 -15.25 5.34
C ASN A 7 16.96 -14.82 6.80
N GLU A 8 16.35 -13.64 7.02
CA GLU A 8 16.02 -13.11 8.33
C GLU A 8 14.49 -13.11 8.56
N PRO A 9 14.04 -13.41 9.80
CA PRO A 9 12.63 -13.45 10.12
C PRO A 9 11.97 -12.08 9.94
N PHE A 10 10.78 -12.08 9.34
CA PHE A 10 9.99 -10.87 9.18
C PHE A 10 9.57 -10.29 10.53
N ILE A 11 9.83 -8.99 10.75
CA ILE A 11 9.40 -8.29 11.95
C ILE A 11 7.98 -7.77 11.75
N ALA A 12 7.03 -8.25 12.57
CA ALA A 12 5.65 -7.83 12.51
C ALA A 12 5.48 -6.35 12.89
N ASN A 13 4.68 -5.60 12.12
CA ASN A 13 4.47 -4.17 12.33
C ASN A 13 2.99 -3.87 12.64
N PRO A 14 2.67 -3.17 13.76
CA PRO A 14 1.29 -2.79 14.07
C PRO A 14 0.78 -1.69 13.15
N LEU A 15 -0.53 -1.64 12.94
CA LEU A 15 -1.24 -0.60 12.19
C LEU A 15 -2.52 -0.22 12.92
N ASN A 16 -2.81 1.07 12.99
CA ASN A 16 -4.08 1.58 13.47
C ASN A 16 -4.54 2.75 12.59
N LEU A 17 -5.61 2.52 11.84
CA LEU A 17 -6.33 3.50 11.03
C LEU A 17 -7.78 3.54 11.50
N SER A 18 -8.27 4.75 11.75
CA SER A 18 -9.63 4.98 12.24
C SER A 18 -10.22 6.24 11.59
N PRO A 19 -11.53 6.50 11.71
CA PRO A 19 -12.11 7.75 11.23
C PRO A 19 -11.43 9.02 11.77
N GLN A 20 -10.85 8.94 12.98
CA GLN A 20 -10.08 10.03 13.60
C GLN A 20 -8.62 10.08 13.10
N ARG A 21 -8.09 8.95 12.61
CA ARG A 21 -6.73 8.83 12.06
C ARG A 21 -6.78 8.13 10.68
N ARG A 22 -7.20 8.88 9.66
CA ARG A 22 -7.37 8.38 8.28
C ARG A 22 -6.11 8.50 7.41
N MET A 23 -5.06 9.15 7.89
CA MET A 23 -3.82 9.37 7.15
C MET A 23 -2.61 9.07 8.03
N LEU A 24 -1.64 8.36 7.47
CA LEU A 24 -0.34 8.04 8.08
C LEU A 24 0.78 8.61 7.22
N ILE A 25 1.59 9.51 7.79
CA ILE A 25 2.82 9.97 7.17
C ILE A 25 3.95 9.08 7.68
N ILE A 26 4.53 8.26 6.81
CA ILE A 26 5.60 7.32 7.16
C ILE A 26 6.95 7.90 6.70
N THR A 27 7.81 8.25 7.64
CA THR A 27 9.14 8.78 7.39
C THR A 27 10.23 7.78 7.82
N GLY A 28 11.48 8.00 7.40
CA GLY A 28 12.61 7.15 7.76
C GLY A 28 13.58 6.93 6.59
N PRO A 29 14.77 6.34 6.84
CA PRO A 29 15.79 6.13 5.83
C PRO A 29 15.30 5.22 4.69
N ASN A 30 15.89 5.38 3.50
CA ASN A 30 15.69 4.42 2.41
C ASN A 30 16.10 3.02 2.87
N MET A 31 15.37 2.00 2.40
CA MET A 31 15.47 0.61 2.86
C MET A 31 15.02 0.34 4.32
N GLY A 32 14.50 1.34 5.04
CA GLY A 32 13.90 1.15 6.38
C GLY A 32 12.54 0.45 6.40
N GLY A 33 12.20 -0.36 5.39
CA GLY A 33 10.97 -1.15 5.36
C GLY A 33 9.66 -0.40 5.08
N LYS A 34 9.69 0.91 4.79
CA LYS A 34 8.48 1.74 4.55
C LYS A 34 7.56 1.17 3.45
N SER A 35 8.13 0.78 2.30
CA SER A 35 7.37 0.18 1.20
C SER A 35 6.83 -1.21 1.56
N THR A 36 7.60 -1.98 2.34
CA THR A 36 7.17 -3.27 2.88
C THR A 36 5.97 -3.09 3.80
N TYR A 37 6.01 -2.10 4.69
CA TYR A 37 4.91 -1.73 5.59
C TYR A 37 3.62 -1.37 4.83
N MET A 38 3.71 -0.57 3.76
CA MET A 38 2.54 -0.23 2.96
C MET A 38 1.98 -1.45 2.21
N ARG A 39 2.84 -2.28 1.61
CA ARG A 39 2.41 -3.48 0.86
C ARG A 39 1.78 -4.55 1.76
N GLN A 40 2.35 -4.82 2.94
CA GLN A 40 1.75 -5.80 3.87
C GLN A 40 0.31 -5.40 4.24
N THR A 41 0.03 -4.10 4.41
CA THR A 41 -1.28 -3.60 4.79
C THR A 41 -2.29 -3.81 3.67
N ALA A 42 -1.93 -3.48 2.43
CA ALA A 42 -2.77 -3.73 1.26
C ALA A 42 -3.06 -5.23 1.07
N LEU A 43 -2.06 -6.09 1.26
CA LEU A 43 -2.23 -7.54 1.15
C LEU A 43 -3.11 -8.12 2.26
N ILE A 44 -2.95 -7.67 3.51
CA ILE A 44 -3.83 -8.08 4.63
C ILE A 44 -5.28 -7.68 4.34
N ALA A 45 -5.50 -6.46 3.85
CA ALA A 45 -6.84 -6.01 3.46
C ALA A 45 -7.43 -6.92 2.37
N LEU A 46 -6.68 -7.17 1.28
CA LEU A 46 -7.12 -8.04 0.21
C LEU A 46 -7.45 -9.46 0.70
N MET A 47 -6.58 -10.07 1.51
CA MET A 47 -6.79 -11.40 2.07
C MET A 47 -8.03 -11.47 2.97
N ALA A 48 -8.29 -10.45 3.78
CA ALA A 48 -9.50 -10.38 4.60
C ALA A 48 -10.77 -10.31 3.72
N TYR A 49 -10.74 -9.54 2.63
CA TYR A 49 -11.89 -9.39 1.73
C TYR A 49 -12.20 -10.61 0.86
N ILE A 50 -11.21 -11.47 0.59
CA ILE A 50 -11.45 -12.76 -0.07
C ILE A 50 -11.87 -13.87 0.91
N GLY A 51 -11.97 -13.57 2.21
CA GLY A 51 -12.33 -14.54 3.25
C GLY A 51 -11.22 -15.49 3.67
N SER A 52 -9.96 -15.17 3.34
CA SER A 52 -8.79 -15.95 3.75
C SER A 52 -8.36 -15.61 5.18
N TYR A 53 -7.68 -16.55 5.84
CA TYR A 53 -6.85 -16.21 7.00
C TYR A 53 -5.80 -15.17 6.59
N VAL A 54 -5.46 -14.29 7.53
CA VAL A 54 -4.51 -13.18 7.35
C VAL A 54 -3.28 -13.39 8.23
N PRO A 55 -2.07 -12.98 7.80
CA PRO A 55 -0.82 -13.14 8.54
C PRO A 55 -0.68 -12.06 9.63
N ALA A 56 -1.54 -12.11 10.64
CA ALA A 56 -1.50 -11.19 11.77
C ALA A 56 -2.08 -11.86 13.02
N GLN A 57 -1.65 -11.42 14.20
CA GLN A 57 -2.16 -11.96 15.47
C GLN A 57 -3.66 -11.64 15.68
N LYS A 58 -4.10 -10.47 15.22
CA LYS A 58 -5.50 -10.02 15.24
C LYS A 58 -5.69 -8.97 14.14
N VAL A 59 -6.83 -8.99 13.45
CA VAL A 59 -7.23 -7.97 12.47
C VAL A 59 -8.69 -7.60 12.71
N GLU A 60 -8.93 -6.30 12.78
CA GLU A 60 -10.27 -5.71 12.71
C GLU A 60 -10.26 -4.79 11.48
N ILE A 61 -11.12 -5.07 10.51
CA ILE A 61 -11.18 -4.34 9.24
C ILE A 61 -12.61 -3.84 9.01
N GLY A 62 -12.74 -2.53 8.82
CA GLY A 62 -14.01 -1.90 8.43
C GLY A 62 -14.23 -1.99 6.91
N PRO A 63 -15.38 -1.54 6.39
CA PRO A 63 -15.67 -1.54 4.96
C PRO A 63 -14.65 -0.71 4.16
N ILE A 64 -14.08 -1.32 3.12
CA ILE A 64 -13.16 -0.73 2.14
C ILE A 64 -13.79 -0.95 0.76
N ASP A 65 -13.99 0.12 0.00
CA ASP A 65 -14.49 0.02 -1.37
C ASP A 65 -13.36 -0.12 -2.40
N ARG A 66 -12.23 0.57 -2.18
CA ARG A 66 -11.06 0.55 -3.08
C ARG A 66 -9.76 0.70 -2.31
N ILE A 67 -8.71 0.06 -2.84
CA ILE A 67 -7.32 0.23 -2.39
C ILE A 67 -6.58 0.95 -3.51
N PHE A 68 -6.05 2.13 -3.20
CA PHE A 68 -5.20 2.87 -4.12
C PHE A 68 -3.74 2.73 -3.69
N THR A 69 -2.84 2.48 -4.64
CA THR A 69 -1.40 2.47 -4.37
C THR A 69 -0.68 3.24 -5.45
N ARG A 70 0.14 4.20 -5.04
CA ARG A 70 1.18 4.78 -5.90
C ARG A 70 2.52 4.44 -5.28
N VAL A 71 3.23 3.50 -5.90
CA VAL A 71 4.62 3.20 -5.58
C VAL A 71 5.42 3.70 -6.77
N GLY A 72 6.46 4.50 -6.54
CA GLY A 72 7.27 5.08 -7.63
C GLY A 72 7.64 4.01 -8.66
N ALA A 73 7.44 4.33 -9.94
CA ALA A 73 7.69 3.42 -11.03
C ALA A 73 9.16 2.96 -10.99
N ALA A 74 9.40 1.65 -11.14
CA ALA A 74 10.67 1.23 -11.73
C ALA A 74 10.63 1.68 -13.19
N ASP A 75 11.66 2.40 -13.64
CA ASP A 75 11.72 3.08 -14.94
C ASP A 75 11.05 2.30 -16.07
N ASP A 76 9.90 2.78 -16.54
CA ASP A 76 9.35 2.38 -17.84
C ASP A 76 9.60 3.50 -18.84
N LEU A 77 10.86 3.56 -19.30
CA LEU A 77 11.32 4.48 -20.34
C LEU A 77 10.70 4.20 -21.73
N ALA A 78 9.85 3.18 -21.88
CA ALA A 78 9.40 2.69 -23.19
C ALA A 78 8.16 3.40 -23.77
N SER A 79 7.47 4.25 -23.02
CA SER A 79 6.14 4.78 -23.42
C SER A 79 6.13 6.16 -24.10
N GLY A 80 7.28 6.82 -24.26
CA GLY A 80 7.38 8.16 -24.87
C GLY A 80 6.73 9.30 -24.06
N ARG A 81 6.35 9.03 -22.80
CA ARG A 81 5.82 10.02 -21.85
C ARG A 81 6.85 10.27 -20.76
N SER A 82 6.90 11.50 -20.23
CA SER A 82 7.79 11.80 -19.11
C SER A 82 7.32 11.09 -17.84
N THR A 83 8.26 10.60 -17.03
CA THR A 83 7.97 9.96 -15.73
C THR A 83 7.08 10.87 -14.86
N PHE A 84 7.35 12.18 -14.87
CA PHE A 84 6.54 13.16 -14.17
C PHE A 84 5.08 13.19 -14.66
N MET A 85 4.85 13.16 -15.98
CA MET A 85 3.49 13.15 -16.55
C MET A 85 2.72 11.89 -16.12
N VAL A 86 3.38 10.72 -16.11
CA VAL A 86 2.77 9.47 -15.63
C VAL A 86 2.40 9.59 -14.15
N GLU A 87 3.33 10.04 -13.31
CA GLU A 87 3.09 10.23 -11.87
C GLU A 87 1.94 11.18 -11.55
N MET A 88 1.84 12.30 -12.29
CA MET A 88 0.76 13.26 -12.10
C MET A 88 -0.59 12.71 -12.55
N THR A 89 -0.61 11.93 -13.64
CA THR A 89 -1.85 11.31 -14.13
C THR A 89 -2.37 10.24 -13.17
N GLU A 90 -1.48 9.42 -12.60
CA GLU A 90 -1.84 8.44 -11.56
C GLU A 90 -2.36 9.13 -10.29
N THR A 91 -1.67 10.19 -9.85
CA THR A 91 -2.10 10.98 -8.68
C THR A 91 -3.48 11.59 -8.90
N ALA A 92 -3.73 12.16 -10.08
CA ALA A 92 -5.03 12.71 -10.45
C ALA A 92 -6.13 11.65 -10.44
N ASN A 93 -5.84 10.45 -10.96
CA ASN A 93 -6.79 9.33 -10.95
C ASN A 93 -7.16 8.89 -9.52
N ILE A 94 -6.19 8.84 -8.60
CA ILE A 94 -6.44 8.53 -7.19
C ILE A 94 -7.35 9.59 -6.58
N LEU A 95 -7.02 10.87 -6.74
CA LEU A 95 -7.80 11.98 -6.17
C LEU A 95 -9.22 12.04 -6.72
N HIS A 96 -9.43 11.73 -8.00
CA HIS A 96 -10.74 11.79 -8.63
C HIS A 96 -11.66 10.62 -8.22
N ASN A 97 -11.08 9.46 -7.88
CA ASN A 97 -11.84 8.24 -7.59
C ASN A 97 -11.87 7.87 -6.10
N ALA A 98 -11.10 8.55 -5.24
CA ALA A 98 -11.10 8.30 -3.81
C ALA A 98 -12.43 8.76 -3.17
N THR A 99 -13.09 7.85 -2.46
CA THR A 99 -14.26 8.12 -1.63
C THR A 99 -13.86 8.20 -0.16
N SER A 100 -14.76 8.61 0.75
CA SER A 100 -14.48 8.63 2.19
C SER A 100 -14.24 7.26 2.82
N THR A 101 -14.60 6.17 2.11
CA THR A 101 -14.37 4.78 2.50
C THR A 101 -13.17 4.15 1.80
N ALA A 102 -12.58 4.86 0.83
CA ALA A 102 -11.43 4.36 0.10
C ALA A 102 -10.20 4.35 1.01
N TRP A 103 -9.46 3.25 0.95
CA TRP A 103 -8.17 3.15 1.61
C TRP A 103 -7.09 3.66 0.65
N CYS A 104 -6.34 4.65 1.12
CA CYS A 104 -5.17 5.21 0.48
C CYS A 104 -3.90 4.82 1.25
#